data_AF-A0A2G6PFL6-F1
#
_entry.id   AF-A0A2G6PFL6-F1
#
_cell.length_a   1.000
_cell.length_b   1.000
_cell.length_c   1.000
_cell.angle_alpha   90.00
_cell.angle_beta   90.00
_cell.angle_gamma   90.00
#
_symmetry.space_group_name_H-M   'P 1'
#
loop_
_entity.id
_entity.type
_entity.pdbx_description
1 polymer ?
#
loop_
_entity_poly.entity_id
_entity_poly.type
_entity_poly.pdbx_seq_one_letter_code
_entity_poly.pdbx_strand_id
1 'polypeptide(L)'
;MRMWVKGIALIAMFLGATGLIVTLYQLNAQLSQMEKIAGNTTQSKMDRRLSQIENAISKQQQDVDKLTAQWRNMDVQLNQLLKAINSLQTRQKSLAQFAPTLDGIEQKLGNTQALLEKLQQQWHGTTYYQTVDIALGELPAGQDTPKVYKIPDVVPDAAREILVYAQVATGYVDGGPHFFQVSVQPDQTHEASFTLYAVGQPQKSWTYNSDNFWLPMPENRELYIKTKKINSKPFFGEWNSQVSIIAYR
;
A
#
# COMPACT_ATOMS: atom_id res chain seq x y z
N MET A 1 -36.40 15.37 -11.19
CA MET A 1 -36.12 14.76 -12.52
C MET A 1 -37.35 14.18 -13.24
N ARG A 2 -38.37 13.62 -12.58
CA ARG A 2 -39.59 13.10 -13.25
C ARG A 2 -40.43 14.14 -14.02
N MET A 3 -40.37 15.44 -13.66
CA MET A 3 -41.09 16.50 -14.37
C MET A 3 -40.42 16.94 -15.68
N TRP A 4 -39.09 16.81 -15.79
CA TRP A 4 -38.34 17.26 -16.98
C TRP A 4 -38.52 16.34 -18.19
N VAL A 5 -38.61 15.02 -17.97
CA VAL A 5 -38.81 14.04 -19.05
C VAL A 5 -40.21 14.15 -19.66
N LYS A 6 -41.23 14.50 -18.86
CA LYS A 6 -42.58 14.77 -19.36
C LYS A 6 -42.63 16.05 -20.20
N GLY A 7 -41.84 17.06 -19.84
CA GLY A 7 -41.73 18.31 -20.61
C GLY A 7 -41.13 18.11 -22.01
N ILE A 8 -40.09 17.27 -22.13
CA ILE A 8 -39.45 17.01 -23.43
C ILE A 8 -40.36 16.19 -24.35
N ALA A 9 -41.11 15.21 -23.82
CA ALA A 9 -42.10 14.46 -24.60
C ALA A 9 -43.26 15.35 -25.10
N LEU A 10 -43.69 16.32 -24.29
CA LEU A 10 -44.72 17.29 -24.68
C LEU A 10 -44.22 18.25 -25.77
N ILE A 11 -42.97 18.70 -25.68
CA ILE A 11 -42.33 19.59 -26.66
C ILE A 11 -42.09 18.86 -27.99
N ALA A 12 -41.71 17.58 -27.95
CA ALA A 12 -41.54 16.74 -29.13
C ALA A 12 -42.88 16.47 -29.85
N MET A 13 -43.97 16.21 -29.10
CA MET A 13 -45.32 16.12 -29.68
C MET A 13 -45.78 17.44 -30.28
N PHE A 14 -45.48 18.58 -29.63
CA PHE A 14 -45.81 19.91 -30.16
C PHE A 14 -45.06 20.21 -31.46
N LEU A 15 -43.77 19.86 -31.54
CA LEU A 15 -42.96 20.06 -32.75
C LEU A 15 -43.40 19.14 -33.91
N GLY A 16 -43.78 17.89 -33.61
CA GLY A 16 -44.36 16.97 -34.59
C GLY A 16 -45.71 17.44 -35.14
N ALA A 17 -46.57 17.99 -34.27
CA ALA A 17 -47.83 18.61 -34.68
C ALA A 17 -47.60 19.86 -35.53
N THR A 18 -46.60 20.69 -35.22
CA THR A 18 -46.26 21.86 -36.05
C THR A 18 -45.74 21.46 -37.44
N GLY A 19 -44.99 20.37 -37.56
CA GLY A 19 -44.55 19.85 -38.86
C GLY A 19 -45.72 19.42 -39.76
N LEU A 20 -46.71 18.72 -39.18
CA LEU A 20 -47.97 18.35 -39.84
C LEU A 20 -48.86 19.54 -40.19
N ILE A 21 -48.90 20.55 -39.30
CA ILE A 21 -49.63 21.80 -39.54
C ILE A 21 -48.99 22.61 -40.68
N VAL A 22 -47.65 22.62 -40.79
CA VAL A 22 -46.94 23.31 -41.87
C VAL A 22 -47.19 22.64 -43.23
N THR A 23 -47.22 21.30 -43.30
CA THR A 23 -47.59 20.58 -44.54
C THR A 23 -49.06 20.76 -44.91
N LEU A 24 -49.98 20.80 -43.92
CA LEU A 24 -51.39 21.12 -44.16
C LEU A 24 -51.59 22.58 -44.62
N TYR A 25 -50.80 23.53 -44.10
CA TYR A 25 -50.80 24.92 -44.57
C TYR A 25 -50.29 25.07 -46.00
N GLN A 26 -49.24 24.31 -46.36
CA GLN A 26 -48.74 24.26 -47.73
C GLN A 26 -49.77 23.66 -48.69
N LEU A 27 -50.54 22.66 -48.26
CA LEU A 27 -51.65 22.09 -49.03
C LEU A 27 -52.75 23.13 -49.30
N ASN A 28 -53.11 23.91 -48.28
CA ASN A 28 -54.13 24.96 -48.40
C ASN A 28 -53.67 26.14 -49.27
N ALA A 29 -52.38 26.49 -49.21
CA ALA A 29 -51.77 27.51 -50.06
C ALA A 29 -51.71 27.08 -51.54
N GLN A 30 -51.45 25.79 -51.82
CA GLN A 30 -51.49 25.24 -53.18
C GLN A 30 -52.91 25.18 -53.74
N LEU A 31 -53.91 24.79 -52.93
CA LEU A 31 -55.33 24.84 -53.29
C LEU A 31 -55.81 26.27 -53.59
N SER A 32 -55.38 27.26 -52.80
CA SER A 32 -55.72 28.68 -53.04
C SER A 32 -55.11 29.26 -54.32
N GLN A 33 -53.96 28.74 -54.78
CA GLN A 33 -53.40 29.11 -56.08
C GLN A 33 -54.12 28.43 -57.25
N MET A 34 -54.82 27.31 -57.01
CA MET A 34 -55.60 26.60 -58.03
C MET A 34 -56.93 27.30 -58.34
N GLU A 35 -57.62 27.87 -57.35
CA GLU A 35 -58.87 28.63 -57.59
C GLU A 35 -58.63 29.84 -58.50
N LYS A 36 -57.47 30.50 -58.42
CA LYS A 36 -57.15 31.68 -59.24
C LYS A 36 -56.84 31.38 -60.70
N ILE A 37 -56.62 30.13 -61.10
CA ILE A 37 -56.15 29.76 -62.46
C ILE A 37 -57.17 28.88 -63.22
N ALA A 38 -58.20 28.38 -62.54
CA ALA A 38 -59.25 27.53 -63.14
C ALA A 38 -60.10 28.24 -64.23
N GLY A 39 -60.01 29.57 -64.36
CA GLY A 39 -60.82 30.35 -65.31
C GLY A 39 -60.40 30.31 -66.78
N ASN A 40 -59.28 29.67 -67.19
CA ASN A 40 -58.85 29.79 -68.60
C ASN A 40 -57.87 28.70 -69.15
N THR A 41 -58.20 27.39 -69.09
CA THR A 41 -57.25 26.35 -69.59
C THR A 41 -57.89 25.12 -70.27
N THR A 42 -57.33 24.70 -71.42
CA THR A 42 -57.68 23.52 -72.25
C THR A 42 -57.36 22.16 -71.58
N GLN A 43 -58.15 21.12 -71.88
CA GLN A 43 -58.16 19.80 -71.23
C GLN A 43 -56.79 19.10 -71.09
N SER A 44 -55.91 19.15 -72.10
CA SER A 44 -54.58 18.49 -72.01
C SER A 44 -53.62 19.12 -70.99
N LYS A 45 -53.78 20.41 -70.67
CA LYS A 45 -53.03 21.07 -69.60
C LYS A 45 -53.56 20.68 -68.22
N MET A 46 -54.84 20.33 -68.12
CA MET A 46 -55.46 19.81 -66.90
C MET A 46 -54.93 18.42 -66.58
N ASP A 47 -54.84 17.53 -67.56
CA ASP A 47 -54.30 16.17 -67.39
C ASP A 47 -52.82 16.19 -66.96
N ARG A 48 -51.99 17.05 -67.57
CA ARG A 48 -50.59 17.22 -67.14
C ARG A 48 -50.48 17.73 -65.70
N ARG A 49 -51.37 18.63 -65.29
CA ARG A 49 -51.39 19.15 -63.91
C ARG A 49 -51.86 18.10 -62.91
N LEU A 50 -52.86 17.29 -63.26
CA LEU A 50 -53.30 16.17 -62.44
C LEU A 50 -52.16 15.16 -62.23
N SER A 51 -51.42 14.81 -63.29
CA SER A 51 -50.24 13.95 -63.16
C SER A 51 -49.13 14.58 -62.29
N GLN A 52 -48.92 15.90 -62.37
CA GLN A 52 -47.99 16.60 -61.47
C GLN A 52 -48.45 16.58 -60.01
N ILE A 53 -49.76 16.69 -59.77
CA ILE A 53 -50.36 16.61 -58.43
C ILE A 53 -50.23 15.19 -57.87
N GLU A 54 -50.53 14.17 -58.66
CA GLU A 54 -50.39 12.76 -58.25
C GLU A 54 -48.94 12.43 -57.85
N ASN A 55 -47.98 12.88 -58.64
CA ASN A 55 -46.55 12.72 -58.34
C ASN A 55 -46.15 13.49 -57.07
N ALA A 56 -46.68 14.70 -56.86
CA ALA A 56 -46.42 15.49 -55.66
C ALA A 56 -47.01 14.85 -54.40
N ILE A 57 -48.25 14.34 -54.48
CA ILE A 57 -48.92 13.61 -53.39
C ILE A 57 -48.15 12.32 -53.07
N SER A 58 -47.74 11.56 -54.08
CA SER A 58 -46.96 10.33 -53.90
C SER A 58 -45.62 10.61 -53.19
N LYS A 59 -44.94 11.69 -53.58
CA LYS A 59 -43.69 12.12 -52.94
C LYS A 59 -43.92 12.57 -51.48
N GLN A 60 -44.98 13.31 -51.22
CA GLN A 60 -45.34 13.74 -49.86
C GLN A 60 -45.70 12.55 -48.97
N GLN A 61 -46.40 11.54 -49.50
CA GLN A 61 -46.71 10.32 -48.76
C GLN A 61 -45.43 9.57 -48.36
N GLN A 62 -44.46 9.47 -49.28
CA GLN A 62 -43.15 8.88 -48.96
C GLN A 62 -42.39 9.65 -47.88
N ASP A 63 -42.48 10.98 -47.88
CA ASP A 63 -41.82 11.81 -46.86
C ASP A 63 -42.51 11.68 -45.48
N VAL A 64 -43.84 11.55 -45.45
CA VAL A 64 -44.60 11.22 -44.22
C VAL A 64 -44.23 9.84 -43.68
N ASP A 65 -44.08 8.83 -44.55
CA ASP A 65 -43.68 7.49 -44.15
C ASP A 65 -42.26 7.47 -43.58
N LYS A 66 -41.33 8.22 -44.19
CA LYS A 66 -39.96 8.41 -43.67
C LYS A 66 -39.96 9.08 -42.30
N LEU A 67 -40.72 10.16 -42.13
CA LEU A 67 -40.83 10.85 -40.84
C LEU A 67 -41.43 9.92 -39.78
N THR A 68 -42.46 9.14 -40.14
CA THR A 68 -43.07 8.16 -39.24
C THR A 68 -42.07 7.08 -38.82
N ALA A 69 -41.25 6.59 -39.74
CA ALA A 69 -40.18 5.65 -39.44
C ALA A 69 -39.08 6.25 -38.54
N GLN A 70 -38.70 7.51 -38.78
CA GLN A 70 -37.76 8.24 -37.92
C GLN A 70 -38.30 8.41 -36.50
N TRP A 71 -39.58 8.76 -36.35
CA TRP A 71 -40.24 8.87 -35.04
C TRP A 71 -40.25 7.55 -34.28
N ARG A 72 -40.57 6.43 -34.94
CA ARG A 72 -40.52 5.09 -34.32
C ARG A 72 -39.10 4.75 -33.85
N ASN A 73 -38.09 5.08 -34.64
CA ASN A 73 -36.69 4.86 -34.25
C ASN A 73 -36.31 5.72 -33.03
N MET A 74 -36.73 7.00 -33.01
CA MET A 74 -36.47 7.89 -31.88
C MET A 74 -37.16 7.41 -30.59
N ASP A 75 -38.38 6.87 -30.68
CA ASP A 75 -39.07 6.30 -29.52
C ASP A 75 -38.32 5.08 -28.96
N VAL A 76 -37.78 4.22 -29.82
CA VAL A 76 -36.93 3.09 -29.41
C VAL A 76 -35.65 3.59 -28.72
N GLN A 77 -34.99 4.62 -29.26
CA GLN A 77 -33.78 5.21 -28.66
C GLN A 77 -34.06 5.85 -27.30
N LEU A 78 -35.18 6.58 -27.16
CA LEU A 78 -35.58 7.17 -25.88
C LEU A 78 -35.85 6.10 -24.83
N ASN A 79 -36.51 5.01 -25.19
CA ASN A 79 -36.76 3.88 -24.31
C ASN A 79 -35.47 3.17 -23.88
N GLN A 80 -34.48 3.06 -24.76
CA GLN A 80 -33.16 2.52 -24.42
C GLN A 80 -32.40 3.45 -23.45
N LEU A 81 -32.45 4.77 -23.69
CA LEU A 81 -31.81 5.76 -22.83
C LEU A 81 -32.42 5.79 -21.43
N LEU A 82 -33.75 5.66 -21.32
CA LEU A 82 -34.43 5.54 -20.02
C LEU A 82 -33.97 4.29 -19.24
N LYS A 83 -33.79 3.15 -19.91
CA LYS A 83 -33.23 1.94 -19.30
C LYS A 83 -31.80 2.16 -18.81
N ALA A 84 -30.97 2.84 -19.61
CA ALA A 84 -29.60 3.17 -19.24
C ALA A 84 -29.56 4.08 -18.00
N ILE A 85 -30.37 5.13 -17.94
CA ILE A 85 -30.48 6.03 -16.78
C ILE A 85 -30.87 5.25 -15.52
N ASN A 86 -31.86 4.37 -15.61
CA ASN A 86 -32.26 3.55 -14.47
C ASN A 86 -31.13 2.62 -14.02
N SER A 87 -30.38 2.03 -14.95
CA SER A 87 -29.22 1.19 -14.61
C SER A 87 -28.11 1.97 -13.92
N LEU A 88 -27.85 3.22 -14.35
CA LEU A 88 -26.85 4.10 -13.74
C LEU A 88 -27.28 4.53 -12.33
N GLN A 89 -28.56 4.84 -12.11
CA GLN A 89 -29.07 5.14 -10.78
C GLN A 89 -28.97 3.95 -9.83
N THR A 90 -29.25 2.74 -10.30
CA THR A 90 -29.06 1.52 -9.50
C THR A 90 -27.59 1.32 -9.14
N ARG A 91 -26.66 1.53 -10.09
CA ARG A 91 -25.22 1.48 -9.83
C ARG A 91 -24.77 2.55 -8.82
N GLN A 92 -25.31 3.76 -8.91
CA GLN A 92 -25.01 4.83 -7.95
C GLN A 92 -25.49 4.45 -6.54
N LYS A 93 -26.69 3.88 -6.40
CA LYS A 93 -27.19 3.39 -5.11
C LYS A 93 -26.32 2.25 -4.56
N SER A 94 -25.90 1.32 -5.42
CA SER A 94 -24.98 0.26 -4.99
C SER A 94 -23.61 0.79 -4.59
N LEU A 95 -23.14 1.89 -5.18
CA LEU A 95 -21.89 2.53 -4.74
C LEU A 95 -22.07 3.23 -3.38
N ALA A 96 -23.21 3.88 -3.14
CA ALA A 96 -23.52 4.51 -1.86
C ALA A 96 -23.59 3.51 -0.69
N GLN A 97 -23.96 2.25 -0.96
CA GLN A 97 -24.03 1.20 0.07
C GLN A 97 -22.63 0.75 0.58
N PHE A 98 -21.55 1.06 -0.16
CA PHE A 98 -20.18 0.76 0.26
C PHE A 98 -19.55 1.87 1.13
N ALA A 99 -20.12 3.08 1.14
CA ALA A 99 -19.66 4.17 1.99
C ALA A 99 -19.59 3.79 3.49
N PRO A 100 -20.63 3.22 4.12
CA PRO A 100 -20.55 2.78 5.51
C PRO A 100 -19.57 1.62 5.73
N THR A 101 -19.24 0.86 4.68
CA THR A 101 -18.21 -0.19 4.76
C THR A 101 -16.80 0.40 4.75
N LEU A 102 -16.59 1.47 3.98
CA LEU A 102 -15.34 2.24 3.98
C LEU A 102 -15.12 2.94 5.33
N ASP A 103 -16.13 3.62 5.86
CA ASP A 103 -16.07 4.24 7.20
C ASP A 103 -15.75 3.18 8.29
N GLY A 104 -16.37 2.00 8.19
CA GLY A 104 -16.10 0.88 9.11
C GLY A 104 -14.70 0.29 8.95
N ILE A 105 -14.12 0.32 7.74
CA ILE A 105 -12.73 -0.08 7.49
C ILE A 105 -11.77 0.96 8.06
N GLU A 106 -12.02 2.25 7.83
CA GLU A 106 -11.21 3.34 8.37
C GLU A 106 -11.23 3.36 9.90
N GLN A 107 -12.40 3.15 10.52
CA GLN A 107 -12.53 3.03 11.96
C GLN A 107 -11.76 1.80 12.50
N LYS A 108 -11.85 0.65 11.83
CA LYS A 108 -11.06 -0.54 12.19
C LYS A 108 -9.56 -0.30 12.03
N LEU A 109 -9.15 0.40 10.98
CA LEU A 109 -7.76 0.77 10.73
C LEU A 109 -7.24 1.68 11.84
N GLY A 110 -7.99 2.73 12.20
CA GLY A 110 -7.66 3.63 13.31
C GLY A 110 -7.59 2.91 14.65
N ASN A 111 -8.53 1.99 14.93
CA ASN A 111 -8.49 1.16 16.14
C ASN A 111 -7.29 0.22 16.16
N THR A 112 -6.91 -0.34 15.01
CA THR A 112 -5.73 -1.22 14.87
C THR A 112 -4.44 -0.41 15.07
N GLN A 113 -4.37 0.80 14.51
CA GLN A 113 -3.26 1.73 14.68
C GLN A 113 -3.10 2.13 16.16
N ALA A 114 -4.19 2.51 16.83
CA ALA A 114 -4.18 2.85 18.25
C ALA A 114 -3.83 1.65 19.14
N LEU A 115 -4.25 0.44 18.76
CA LEU A 115 -3.84 -0.79 19.45
C LEU A 115 -2.35 -1.08 19.24
N LEU A 116 -1.82 -0.85 18.04
CA LEU A 116 -0.39 -0.97 17.74
C LEU A 116 0.43 0.05 18.52
N GLU A 117 -0.03 1.30 18.63
CA GLU A 117 0.62 2.32 19.45
C GLU A 117 0.55 1.99 20.94
N LYS A 118 -0.59 1.49 21.42
CA LYS A 118 -0.75 1.04 22.80
C LYS A 118 0.10 -0.19 23.10
N LEU A 119 0.22 -1.12 22.15
CA LEU A 119 1.17 -2.22 22.26
C LEU A 119 2.60 -1.66 22.25
N GLN A 120 3.01 -0.83 21.31
CA GLN A 120 4.35 -0.22 21.33
C GLN A 120 4.65 0.48 22.67
N GLN A 121 3.73 1.29 23.19
CA GLN A 121 3.87 1.96 24.49
C GLN A 121 3.89 0.99 25.68
N GLN A 122 3.06 -0.05 25.68
CA GLN A 122 3.08 -1.10 26.71
C GLN A 122 4.37 -1.92 26.64
N TRP A 123 4.94 -2.09 25.46
CA TRP A 123 6.18 -2.82 25.22
C TRP A 123 7.44 -2.00 25.58
N HIS A 124 7.36 -0.66 25.60
CA HIS A 124 8.41 0.20 26.15
C HIS A 124 8.57 0.10 27.69
N GLY A 125 7.64 -0.58 28.38
CA GLY A 125 7.70 -0.80 29.84
C GLY A 125 8.44 -2.07 30.29
N THR A 126 8.95 -2.89 29.35
CA THR A 126 9.74 -4.10 29.67
C THR A 126 11.07 -4.03 28.93
N THR A 127 12.17 -4.22 29.63
CA THR A 127 13.55 -4.10 29.13
C THR A 127 13.83 -5.18 28.07
N TYR A 128 13.45 -4.94 26.82
CA TYR A 128 13.75 -5.86 25.72
C TYR A 128 15.19 -5.64 25.24
N TYR A 129 15.98 -6.69 25.36
CA TYR A 129 17.18 -6.88 24.56
C TYR A 129 16.84 -7.81 23.40
N GLN A 130 17.48 -7.58 22.26
CA GLN A 130 17.47 -8.51 21.14
C GLN A 130 18.53 -9.58 21.39
N THR A 131 18.16 -10.85 21.39
CA THR A 131 19.11 -11.95 21.47
C THR A 131 19.83 -12.15 20.14
N VAL A 132 21.13 -12.45 20.23
CA VAL A 132 21.99 -12.85 19.12
C VAL A 132 22.90 -13.98 19.59
N ASP A 133 23.64 -14.61 18.69
CA ASP A 133 24.74 -15.52 19.08
C ASP A 133 25.87 -15.33 18.07
N ILE A 134 26.80 -14.44 18.42
CA ILE A 134 27.88 -14.00 17.55
C ILE A 134 29.19 -14.40 18.20
N ALA A 135 29.80 -15.48 17.73
CA ALA A 135 31.14 -15.87 18.13
C ALA A 135 32.17 -14.85 17.61
N LEU A 136 32.85 -14.15 18.52
CA LEU A 136 33.92 -13.22 18.17
C LEU A 136 35.26 -13.96 17.98
N GLY A 137 35.47 -15.02 18.76
CA GLY A 137 36.61 -15.92 18.64
C GLY A 137 37.32 -16.22 19.96
N GLU A 138 38.55 -16.72 19.85
CA GLU A 138 39.32 -17.26 20.98
C GLU A 138 39.96 -16.19 21.87
N LEU A 139 39.85 -16.35 23.19
CA LEU A 139 40.53 -15.43 24.12
C LEU A 139 42.07 -15.43 23.90
N PRO A 140 42.74 -14.26 23.99
CA PRO A 140 44.17 -14.17 23.71
C PRO A 140 45.01 -14.95 24.72
N ALA A 141 46.03 -15.69 24.27
CA ALA A 141 46.84 -16.53 25.14
C ALA A 141 47.82 -15.73 26.03
N GLY A 142 47.33 -15.05 27.06
CA GLY A 142 48.17 -14.38 28.05
C GLY A 142 49.03 -13.27 27.47
N GLN A 143 48.54 -12.46 26.53
CA GLN A 143 49.34 -11.39 25.93
C GLN A 143 49.25 -10.09 26.74
N ASP A 144 50.36 -9.34 26.81
CA ASP A 144 50.37 -7.99 27.40
C ASP A 144 49.64 -6.98 26.49
N THR A 145 49.56 -7.28 25.20
CA THR A 145 48.80 -6.53 24.18
C THR A 145 47.35 -6.99 24.12
N PRO A 146 46.37 -6.07 24.16
CA PRO A 146 44.97 -6.40 23.96
C PRO A 146 44.73 -7.00 22.57
N LYS A 147 43.91 -8.05 22.50
CA LYS A 147 43.35 -8.54 21.24
C LYS A 147 42.07 -7.76 20.94
N VAL A 148 41.95 -7.26 19.72
CA VAL A 148 40.81 -6.43 19.29
C VAL A 148 39.84 -7.26 18.47
N TYR A 149 38.56 -7.19 18.84
CA TYR A 149 37.45 -7.79 18.12
C TYR A 149 36.54 -6.70 17.57
N LYS A 150 36.08 -6.87 16.33
CA LYS A 150 35.09 -5.98 15.72
C LYS A 150 33.68 -6.45 16.03
N ILE A 151 32.82 -5.54 16.46
CA ILE A 151 31.39 -5.81 16.68
C ILE A 151 30.69 -5.86 15.31
N PRO A 152 30.15 -7.01 14.87
CA PRO A 152 29.60 -7.14 13.51
C PRO A 152 28.32 -6.34 13.30
N ASP A 153 28.05 -5.91 12.06
CA ASP A 153 26.95 -4.99 11.69
C ASP A 153 25.54 -5.54 11.95
N VAL A 154 25.41 -6.83 12.26
CA VAL A 154 24.16 -7.41 12.77
C VAL A 154 23.71 -6.76 14.09
N VAL A 155 24.65 -6.22 14.87
CA VAL A 155 24.36 -5.35 16.02
C VAL A 155 24.23 -3.91 15.50
N PRO A 156 23.05 -3.28 15.59
CA PRO A 156 22.82 -1.94 15.03
C PRO A 156 23.60 -0.87 15.80
N ASP A 157 24.02 0.20 15.13
CA ASP A 157 24.68 1.37 15.76
C ASP A 157 23.79 2.07 16.80
N ALA A 158 22.48 1.91 16.68
CA ALA A 158 21.51 2.45 17.63
C ALA A 158 21.42 1.64 18.95
N ALA A 159 22.09 0.48 19.04
CA ALA A 159 22.17 -0.26 20.30
C ALA A 159 22.91 0.59 21.34
N ARG A 160 22.35 0.68 22.55
CA ARG A 160 22.97 1.34 23.68
C ARG A 160 24.03 0.45 24.31
N GLU A 161 23.76 -0.84 24.42
CA GLU A 161 24.64 -1.81 25.08
C GLU A 161 24.64 -3.16 24.36
N ILE A 162 25.75 -3.89 24.48
CA ILE A 162 25.93 -5.27 24.05
C ILE A 162 26.11 -6.19 25.27
N LEU A 163 25.50 -7.36 25.24
CA LEU A 163 25.70 -8.41 26.24
C LEU A 163 26.80 -9.33 25.74
N VAL A 164 27.93 -9.28 26.42
CA VAL A 164 29.09 -10.12 26.12
C VAL A 164 29.03 -11.36 27.00
N TYR A 165 29.24 -12.53 26.40
CA TYR A 165 29.47 -13.79 27.08
C TYR A 165 30.94 -14.18 26.92
N ALA A 166 31.61 -14.47 28.04
CA ALA A 166 32.98 -14.96 28.05
C ALA A 166 33.04 -16.32 28.70
N GLN A 167 33.69 -17.28 28.03
CA GLN A 167 33.91 -18.64 28.50
C GLN A 167 35.40 -18.94 28.50
N VAL A 168 35.88 -19.48 29.62
CA VAL A 168 37.28 -19.85 29.81
C VAL A 168 37.38 -21.31 30.20
N ALA A 169 38.10 -22.10 29.41
CA ALA A 169 38.37 -23.50 29.71
C ALA A 169 39.45 -23.60 30.81
N THR A 170 39.09 -24.20 31.94
CA THR A 170 39.94 -24.27 33.14
C THR A 170 40.37 -25.69 33.50
N GLY A 171 40.09 -26.65 32.62
CA GLY A 171 40.31 -28.08 32.83
C GLY A 171 41.73 -28.60 32.59
N TYR A 172 42.61 -27.78 32.01
CA TYR A 172 43.94 -28.21 31.51
C TYR A 172 45.03 -27.21 31.88
N VAL A 173 44.81 -26.41 32.92
CA VAL A 173 45.63 -25.26 33.28
C VAL A 173 46.20 -25.44 34.68
N ASP A 174 47.35 -24.82 34.96
CA ASP A 174 47.89 -24.80 36.32
C ASP A 174 46.86 -24.17 37.27
N GLY A 175 46.67 -24.78 38.44
CA GLY A 175 45.70 -24.29 39.42
C GLY A 175 46.05 -22.88 39.94
N GLY A 176 45.03 -22.06 40.21
CA GLY A 176 45.22 -20.70 40.74
C GLY A 176 44.18 -19.68 40.27
N PRO A 177 44.22 -18.45 40.79
CA PRO A 177 43.41 -17.32 40.34
C PRO A 177 43.85 -16.81 38.97
N HIS A 178 42.94 -16.33 38.12
CA HIS A 178 43.24 -15.71 36.82
C HIS A 178 42.29 -14.58 36.48
N PHE A 179 42.78 -13.59 35.72
CA PHE A 179 42.04 -12.37 35.39
C PHE A 179 41.97 -12.10 33.89
N PHE A 180 40.76 -11.80 33.41
CA PHE A 180 40.46 -11.40 32.05
C PHE A 180 39.77 -10.06 32.13
N GLN A 181 40.27 -9.08 31.40
CA GLN A 181 39.59 -7.81 31.23
C GLN A 181 38.99 -7.78 29.84
N VAL A 182 37.69 -7.57 29.78
CA VAL A 182 36.98 -7.26 28.54
C VAL A 182 36.54 -5.81 28.64
N SER A 183 36.93 -5.00 27.67
CA SER A 183 36.64 -3.57 27.69
C SER A 183 36.25 -3.03 26.33
N VAL A 184 35.56 -1.91 26.37
CA VAL A 184 35.20 -1.08 25.22
C VAL A 184 35.57 0.36 25.55
N GLN A 185 35.75 1.16 24.50
CA GLN A 185 35.86 2.61 24.63
C GLN A 185 34.57 3.21 24.06
N PRO A 186 33.58 3.56 24.91
CA PRO A 186 32.31 4.12 24.45
C PRO A 186 32.54 5.37 23.61
N ASP A 187 33.49 6.18 24.07
CA ASP A 187 34.02 7.38 23.43
C ASP A 187 35.55 7.41 23.58
N GLN A 188 36.20 8.46 23.05
CA GLN A 188 37.67 8.60 23.08
C GLN A 188 38.27 8.88 24.47
N THR A 189 37.44 9.05 25.49
CA THR A 189 37.85 9.52 26.83
C THR A 189 37.52 8.56 27.96
N HIS A 190 36.57 7.65 27.75
CA HIS A 190 36.11 6.69 28.76
C HIS A 190 36.43 5.25 28.34
N GLU A 191 36.76 4.42 29.32
CA GLU A 191 36.84 2.97 29.17
C GLU A 191 35.79 2.33 30.08
N ALA A 192 34.93 1.50 29.50
CA ALA A 192 34.07 0.60 30.26
C ALA A 192 34.69 -0.79 30.23
N SER A 193 34.98 -1.35 31.40
CA SER A 193 35.64 -2.65 31.49
C SER A 193 34.98 -3.56 32.52
N PHE A 194 35.02 -4.85 32.23
CA PHE A 194 34.61 -5.91 33.13
C PHE A 194 35.79 -6.85 33.35
N THR A 195 36.09 -7.13 34.62
CA THR A 195 37.17 -8.04 35.00
C THR A 195 36.58 -9.35 35.50
N LEU A 196 36.81 -10.42 34.74
CA LEU A 196 36.44 -11.77 35.11
C LEU A 196 37.55 -12.41 35.94
N TYR A 197 37.12 -13.15 36.95
CA TYR A 197 37.97 -14.01 37.75
C TYR A 197 37.67 -15.48 37.41
N ALA A 198 38.69 -16.23 36.99
CA ALA A 198 38.57 -17.66 36.76
C ALA A 198 39.55 -18.43 37.64
N VAL A 199 39.17 -19.63 38.08
CA VAL A 199 40.04 -20.53 38.85
C VAL A 199 40.37 -21.76 38.04
N GLY A 200 41.67 -21.94 37.76
CA GLY A 200 42.20 -23.15 37.16
C GLY A 200 42.04 -24.35 38.09
N GLN A 201 41.59 -25.48 37.57
CA GLN A 201 41.52 -26.74 38.32
C GLN A 201 42.70 -27.63 37.91
N PRO A 202 43.55 -28.08 38.85
CA PRO A 202 44.73 -28.89 38.53
C PRO A 202 44.39 -30.33 38.09
N GLN A 203 43.11 -30.70 38.07
CA GLN A 203 42.63 -32.00 37.61
C GLN A 203 42.11 -31.90 36.17
N LYS A 204 42.55 -32.83 35.31
CA LYS A 204 42.04 -32.98 33.95
C LYS A 204 40.54 -33.31 33.98
N SER A 205 39.72 -32.32 33.68
CA SER A 205 38.26 -32.39 33.67
C SER A 205 37.70 -31.32 32.74
N TRP A 206 36.53 -31.54 32.14
CA TRP A 206 35.86 -30.54 31.31
C TRP A 206 35.22 -29.47 32.19
N THR A 207 36.04 -28.53 32.70
CA THR A 207 35.57 -27.43 33.54
C THR A 207 35.74 -26.10 32.82
N TYR A 208 34.74 -25.24 33.01
CA TYR A 208 34.70 -23.90 32.43
C TYR A 208 34.31 -22.89 33.51
N ASN A 209 34.90 -21.70 33.45
CA ASN A 209 34.38 -20.52 34.13
C ASN A 209 33.77 -19.63 33.06
N SER A 210 32.57 -19.09 33.30
CA SER A 210 31.91 -18.20 32.36
C SER A 210 31.09 -17.14 33.07
N ASP A 211 30.92 -16.00 32.43
CA ASP A 211 30.03 -14.95 32.88
C ASP A 211 29.46 -14.18 31.68
N ASN A 212 28.40 -13.41 31.94
CA ASN A 212 27.78 -12.51 30.97
C ASN A 212 27.57 -11.12 31.55
N PHE A 213 27.96 -10.10 30.80
CA PHE A 213 27.92 -8.71 31.28
C PHE A 213 27.60 -7.74 30.16
N TRP A 214 26.88 -6.69 30.51
CA TRP A 214 26.55 -5.61 29.58
C TRP A 214 27.72 -4.64 29.48
N LEU A 215 28.10 -4.29 28.25
CA LEU A 215 29.00 -3.18 27.97
C LEU A 215 28.28 -2.16 27.07
N PRO A 216 28.52 -0.86 27.26
CA PRO A 216 28.04 0.16 26.33
C PRO A 216 28.53 -0.11 24.91
N MET A 217 27.71 0.21 23.92
CA MET A 217 28.08 0.11 22.51
C MET A 217 29.14 1.18 22.19
N PRO A 218 30.35 0.81 21.72
CA PRO A 218 31.39 1.79 21.41
C PRO A 218 31.25 2.37 20.01
N GLU A 219 31.54 3.67 19.88
CA GLU A 219 31.51 4.38 18.59
C GLU A 219 32.42 3.73 17.51
N ASN A 220 33.57 3.20 17.93
CA ASN A 220 34.54 2.57 17.04
C ASN A 220 34.23 1.08 16.71
N ARG A 221 33.17 0.53 17.30
CA ARG A 221 32.75 -0.87 17.18
C ARG A 221 33.86 -1.87 17.53
N GLU A 222 34.71 -1.54 18.50
CA GLU A 222 35.81 -2.40 18.96
C GLU A 222 35.61 -2.89 20.40
N LEU A 223 35.82 -4.19 20.59
CA LEU A 223 35.93 -4.85 21.89
C LEU A 223 37.40 -5.24 22.11
N TYR A 224 37.97 -4.78 23.21
CA TYR A 224 39.34 -5.07 23.62
C TYR A 224 39.33 -6.18 24.66
N ILE A 225 40.14 -7.20 24.45
CA ILE A 225 40.30 -8.30 25.41
C ILE A 225 41.75 -8.37 25.82
N LYS A 226 41.99 -8.24 27.12
CA LYS A 226 43.30 -8.34 27.74
C LYS A 226 43.31 -9.45 28.78
N THR A 227 44.37 -10.23 28.78
CA THR A 227 44.59 -11.32 29.73
C THR A 227 45.81 -11.05 30.55
N LYS A 228 45.69 -11.08 31.88
CA LYS A 228 46.83 -10.87 32.75
C LYS A 228 47.50 -12.22 33.05
N LYS A 229 48.79 -12.36 32.69
CA LYS A 229 49.61 -13.49 33.15
C LYS A 229 49.75 -13.44 34.67
N ILE A 230 49.71 -14.60 35.31
CA ILE A 230 50.11 -14.76 36.71
C ILE A 230 51.33 -15.65 36.74
N ASN A 231 52.38 -15.22 37.44
CA ASN A 231 53.66 -15.92 37.54
C ASN A 231 54.29 -16.26 36.17
N SER A 232 54.12 -15.38 35.18
CA SER A 232 54.68 -15.50 33.81
C SER A 232 54.23 -16.71 32.99
N LYS A 233 53.25 -17.49 33.47
CA LYS A 233 52.69 -18.61 32.71
C LYS A 233 51.45 -18.16 31.91
N PRO A 234 51.36 -18.49 30.61
CA PRO A 234 50.11 -18.31 29.87
C PRO A 234 49.04 -19.22 30.49
N PHE A 235 47.84 -18.68 30.68
CA PHE A 235 46.77 -19.41 31.35
C PHE A 235 46.09 -20.45 30.47
N PHE A 236 46.13 -20.30 29.16
CA PHE A 236 45.30 -21.11 28.26
C PHE A 236 45.99 -22.42 27.92
N GLY A 237 45.31 -23.53 28.16
CA GLY A 237 45.38 -24.61 27.19
C GLY A 237 44.75 -24.07 25.89
N GLU A 238 45.33 -24.37 24.74
CA GLU A 238 44.84 -24.06 23.38
C GLU A 238 43.41 -24.59 23.04
N TRP A 239 42.53 -24.76 24.03
CA TRP A 239 41.29 -25.51 23.92
C TRP A 239 40.11 -24.66 24.39
N ASN A 240 39.28 -24.20 23.45
CA ASN A 240 37.86 -23.82 23.64
C ASN A 240 37.52 -22.64 24.57
N SER A 241 38.44 -21.67 24.78
CA SER A 241 38.08 -20.42 25.47
C SER A 241 37.61 -19.38 24.45
N GLN A 242 36.41 -18.84 24.62
CA GLN A 242 35.76 -18.00 23.61
C GLN A 242 35.04 -16.79 24.20
N VAL A 243 34.86 -15.79 23.35
CA VAL A 243 34.01 -14.63 23.62
C VAL A 243 32.95 -14.50 22.53
N SER A 244 31.74 -14.18 22.94
CA SER A 244 30.59 -13.99 22.06
C SER A 244 29.77 -12.79 22.46
N ILE A 245 29.03 -12.21 21.52
CA ILE A 245 27.93 -11.28 21.81
C ILE A 245 26.65 -12.09 21.74
N ILE A 246 25.87 -12.07 22.83
CA ILE A 246 24.66 -12.89 22.98
C ILE A 246 23.36 -12.07 23.04
N ALA A 247 23.47 -10.76 23.19
CA ALA A 247 22.35 -9.84 23.03
C ALA A 247 22.81 -8.40 22.78
N TYR A 248 21.88 -7.53 22.39
CA TYR A 248 22.05 -6.07 22.40
C TYR A 248 20.74 -5.39 22.81
N ARG A 249 20.80 -4.15 23.30
CA ARG A 249 19.62 -3.33 23.65
C ARG A 249 19.86 -1.86 23.43
#